data_AF-X0U980-F1
#
_entry.id   AF-X0U980-F1
#
_cell.length_a   1.000
_cell.length_b   1.000
_cell.length_c   1.000
_cell.angle_alpha   90.00
_cell.angle_beta   90.00
_cell.angle_gamma   90.00
#
_symmetry.space_group_name_H-M   'P 1'
#
loop_
_entity.id
_entity.type
_entity.pdbx_description
1 polymer ?
#
loop_
_entity_poly.entity_id
_entity_poly.type
_entity_poly.pdbx_seq_one_letter_code
_entity_poly.pdbx_strand_id
1 'polypeptide(L)'
;ASRFDTESICFGSQPVSDGSRYPTLARGIEVYEAACDRLADAVRAAEPAALDQVIPWHGGEITLRALVSRVVFHNGVHAGQITDLRRPLGLERVIR
;
A
#
# COMPACT_ATOMS: atom_id res chain seq x y z
N ALA A 1 13.89 -13.58 -3.62
CA ALA A 1 12.69 -12.90 -3.08
C ALA A 1 12.76 -12.62 -1.56
N SER A 2 13.75 -13.14 -0.81
CA SER A 2 13.78 -13.18 0.66
C SER A 2 14.57 -12.05 1.35
N ARG A 3 14.83 -10.91 0.70
CA ARG A 3 15.72 -9.87 1.26
C ARG A 3 15.03 -8.94 2.27
N PHE A 4 13.73 -8.71 2.12
CA PHE A 4 12.96 -7.85 3.02
C PHE A 4 11.90 -8.68 3.71
N ASP A 5 11.74 -8.45 5.00
CA ASP A 5 10.80 -9.16 5.86
C ASP A 5 9.39 -8.64 5.59
N THR A 6 8.74 -9.14 4.54
CA THR A 6 7.42 -8.68 4.08
C THR A 6 6.30 -8.95 5.09
N GLU A 7 6.55 -9.81 6.09
CA GLU A 7 5.62 -10.12 7.16
C GLU A 7 5.84 -9.26 8.43
N SER A 8 7.00 -8.60 8.55
CA SER A 8 7.28 -7.68 9.66
C SER A 8 6.41 -6.43 9.68
N ILE A 9 5.77 -6.07 8.55
CA ILE A 9 4.84 -4.93 8.48
C ILE A 9 3.42 -5.45 8.64
N CYS A 10 2.99 -5.60 9.89
CA CYS A 10 1.67 -6.08 10.26
C CYS A 10 1.11 -5.32 11.47
N PHE A 11 -0.14 -5.63 11.86
CA PHE A 11 -0.75 -5.05 13.06
C PHE A 11 0.11 -5.33 14.29
N GLY A 12 0.46 -4.27 15.03
CA GLY A 12 1.33 -4.37 16.21
C GLY A 12 2.83 -4.35 15.90
N SER A 13 3.22 -4.26 14.62
CA SER A 13 4.62 -4.04 14.26
C SER A 13 5.15 -2.71 14.80
N GLN A 14 6.43 -2.69 15.16
CA GLN A 14 7.14 -1.48 15.57
C GLN A 14 8.35 -1.25 14.65
N PRO A 15 8.71 0.00 14.34
CA PRO A 15 9.95 0.30 13.65
C PRO A 15 11.15 -0.26 14.41
N VAL A 16 12.09 -0.85 13.69
CA VAL A 16 13.36 -1.31 14.25
C VAL A 16 14.48 -0.39 13.76
N SER A 17 15.53 -0.24 14.56
CA SER A 17 16.65 0.66 14.26
C SER A 17 17.52 0.19 13.11
N ASP A 18 17.48 -1.09 12.76
CA ASP A 18 18.25 -1.66 11.67
C ASP A 18 17.67 -1.26 10.30
N GLY A 19 18.26 -0.23 9.70
CA GLY A 19 17.88 0.29 8.39
C GLY A 19 18.03 -0.72 7.25
N SER A 20 18.86 -1.77 7.40
CA SER A 20 19.07 -2.77 6.35
C SER A 20 17.85 -3.67 6.11
N ARG A 21 16.91 -3.70 7.05
CA ARG A 21 15.64 -4.42 6.97
C ARG A 21 14.61 -3.75 6.06
N TYR A 22 14.82 -2.50 5.70
CA TYR A 22 13.92 -1.71 4.87
C TYR A 22 14.49 -1.52 3.46
N PRO A 23 13.63 -1.44 2.42
CA PRO A 23 14.09 -1.07 1.10
C PRO A 23 14.63 0.37 1.09
N THR A 24 15.59 0.63 0.20
CA THR A 24 15.98 2.01 -0.12
C THR A 24 14.78 2.77 -0.70
N LEU A 25 14.78 4.10 -0.63
CA LEU A 25 13.69 4.90 -1.22
C LEU A 25 13.48 4.58 -2.70
N ALA A 26 14.56 4.53 -3.49
CA ALA A 26 14.51 4.17 -4.91
C ALA A 26 13.83 2.81 -5.11
N ARG A 27 14.21 1.79 -4.33
CA ARG A 27 13.59 0.47 -4.42
C ARG A 27 12.13 0.47 -3.97
N GLY A 28 11.80 1.26 -2.95
CA GLY A 28 10.42 1.44 -2.48
C GLY A 28 9.52 2.02 -3.56
N ILE A 29 10.01 3.04 -4.29
CA ILE A 29 9.31 3.65 -5.42
C ILE A 29 9.07 2.62 -6.53
N GLU A 30 10.11 1.89 -6.96
CA GLU A 30 9.99 0.85 -7.99
C GLU A 30 8.94 -0.22 -7.61
N VAL A 31 8.94 -0.67 -6.35
CA VAL A 31 8.00 -1.68 -5.87
C VAL A 31 6.56 -1.13 -5.86
N TYR A 32 6.39 0.12 -5.42
CA TYR A 32 5.09 0.79 -5.37
C TYR A 32 4.50 1.00 -6.76
N GLU A 33 5.28 1.57 -7.68
CA GLU A 33 4.85 1.81 -9.07
C GLU A 33 4.47 0.50 -9.76
N ALA A 34 5.32 -0.52 -9.66
CA ALA A 34 5.01 -1.84 -10.23
C ALA A 34 3.76 -2.48 -9.61
N ALA A 35 3.46 -2.21 -8.32
CA ALA A 35 2.23 -2.70 -7.69
C ALA A 35 1.00 -1.94 -8.18
N CYS A 36 1.10 -0.63 -8.39
CA CYS A 36 0.04 0.18 -8.99
C CYS A 36 -0.28 -0.31 -10.41
N ASP A 37 0.74 -0.55 -11.24
CA ASP A 37 0.54 -1.05 -12.61
C ASP A 37 -0.16 -2.42 -12.61
N ARG A 38 0.34 -3.37 -11.80
CA ARG A 38 -0.29 -4.70 -11.68
C ARG A 38 -1.75 -4.62 -11.22
N LEU A 39 -2.06 -3.76 -10.27
CA LEU A 39 -3.43 -3.57 -9.79
C LEU A 39 -4.32 -2.97 -10.88
N ALA A 40 -3.84 -1.91 -11.55
CA ALA A 40 -4.58 -1.26 -12.62
C ALA A 40 -4.87 -2.21 -13.79
N ASP A 41 -3.87 -2.99 -14.21
CA ASP A 41 -4.02 -3.95 -15.30
C ASP A 41 -4.96 -5.09 -14.92
N ALA A 42 -4.86 -5.62 -13.69
CA ALA A 42 -5.78 -6.65 -13.21
C ALA A 42 -7.23 -6.15 -13.17
N VAL A 43 -7.46 -4.91 -12.74
CA VAL A 43 -8.81 -4.32 -12.69
C VAL A 43 -9.35 -4.05 -14.10
N ARG A 44 -8.51 -3.60 -15.03
CA ARG A 44 -8.91 -3.37 -16.43
C ARG A 44 -9.22 -4.67 -17.18
N ALA A 45 -8.47 -5.73 -16.89
CA ALA A 45 -8.67 -7.04 -17.51
C ALA A 45 -9.82 -7.84 -16.88
N ALA A 46 -10.31 -7.43 -15.71
CA ALA A 46 -11.41 -8.10 -15.03
C ALA A 46 -12.74 -7.84 -15.75
N GLU A 47 -13.51 -8.91 -15.95
CA GLU A 47 -14.92 -8.79 -16.33
C GLU A 47 -15.69 -7.98 -15.27
N PRO A 48 -16.61 -7.08 -15.65
CA PRO A 48 -17.32 -6.24 -14.69
C PRO A 48 -18.01 -7.04 -13.57
N ALA A 49 -18.57 -8.22 -13.90
CA ALA A 49 -19.23 -9.11 -12.94
C ALA A 49 -18.24 -9.73 -11.94
N ALA A 50 -16.96 -9.88 -12.30
CA ALA A 50 -15.95 -10.39 -11.37
C ALA A 50 -15.73 -9.40 -10.22
N LEU A 51 -15.81 -8.09 -10.48
CA LEU A 51 -15.64 -7.08 -9.44
C LEU A 51 -16.76 -7.10 -8.38
N ASP A 52 -17.92 -7.66 -8.72
CA ASP A 52 -19.05 -7.75 -7.78
C ASP A 52 -19.03 -9.06 -6.96
N GLN A 53 -18.06 -9.95 -7.20
CA GLN A 53 -17.89 -11.17 -6.40
C GLN A 53 -17.55 -10.83 -4.95
N VAL A 54 -18.26 -11.48 -4.04
CA VAL A 54 -18.02 -11.41 -2.60
C VAL A 54 -16.96 -12.45 -2.22
N ILE A 55 -15.93 -12.01 -1.52
CA ILE A 55 -14.83 -12.86 -1.07
C ILE A 55 -14.66 -12.77 0.45
N PRO A 56 -14.16 -13.85 1.10
CA PRO A 56 -13.73 -13.79 2.49
C PRO A 56 -12.56 -12.80 2.66
N TRP A 57 -12.65 -11.94 3.66
CA TRP A 57 -11.62 -10.95 3.97
C TRP A 57 -11.60 -10.58 5.45
N HIS A 58 -10.52 -10.92 6.16
CA HIS A 58 -10.26 -10.52 7.55
C HIS A 58 -11.46 -10.67 8.51
N GLY A 59 -12.03 -11.87 8.61
CA GLY A 59 -13.13 -12.17 9.54
C GLY A 59 -14.51 -11.68 9.08
N GLY A 60 -14.61 -11.16 7.86
CA GLY A 60 -15.88 -10.82 7.23
C GLY A 60 -15.86 -11.09 5.72
N GLU A 61 -16.80 -10.48 5.02
CA GLU A 61 -16.96 -10.58 3.57
C GLU A 61 -16.85 -9.19 2.92
N ILE A 62 -16.32 -9.13 1.70
CA ILE A 62 -16.17 -7.89 0.93
C ILE A 62 -16.29 -8.17 -0.56
N THR A 63 -16.84 -7.25 -1.35
CA THR A 63 -16.76 -7.36 -2.81
C THR A 63 -15.36 -7.04 -3.30
N LEU A 64 -14.93 -7.66 -4.41
CA LEU A 64 -13.64 -7.32 -5.03
C LEU A 64 -13.54 -5.83 -5.37
N ARG A 65 -14.63 -5.22 -5.86
CA ARG A 65 -14.73 -3.77 -6.10
C ARG A 65 -14.45 -2.95 -4.84
N ALA A 66 -15.07 -3.31 -3.72
CA ALA A 66 -14.85 -2.62 -2.46
C ALA A 66 -13.42 -2.83 -1.93
N LEU A 67 -12.84 -4.01 -2.13
CA LEU A 67 -11.45 -4.28 -1.75
C LEU A 67 -10.45 -3.43 -2.57
N VAL A 68 -10.63 -3.35 -3.89
CA VAL A 68 -9.80 -2.50 -4.77
C VAL A 68 -9.87 -1.04 -4.32
N SER A 69 -11.09 -0.50 -4.13
CA SER A 69 -11.28 0.87 -3.64
C SER A 69 -10.62 1.10 -2.28
N ARG A 70 -10.69 0.12 -1.38
CA ARG A 70 -10.06 0.17 -0.06
C ARG A 70 -8.53 0.28 -0.16
N VAL A 71 -7.90 -0.50 -1.05
CA VAL A 71 -6.43 -0.45 -1.24
C VAL A 71 -5.99 0.92 -1.75
N VAL A 72 -6.73 1.50 -2.70
CA VAL A 72 -6.45 2.85 -3.21
C VAL A 72 -6.56 3.89 -2.08
N PHE A 73 -7.66 3.85 -1.32
CA PHE A 73 -7.87 4.79 -0.21
C PHE A 73 -6.83 4.64 0.90
N HIS A 74 -6.45 3.39 1.24
CA HIS A 74 -5.43 3.08 2.22
C HIS A 74 -4.10 3.78 1.92
N ASN A 75 -3.66 3.75 0.65
CA ASN A 75 -2.43 4.44 0.25
C ASN A 75 -2.57 5.97 0.37
N GLY A 76 -3.74 6.52 0.07
CA GLY A 76 -4.04 7.94 0.27
C GLY A 76 -3.95 8.37 1.74
N VAL A 77 -4.49 7.57 2.66
CA VAL A 77 -4.39 7.83 4.11
C VAL A 77 -2.93 7.87 4.57
N HIS A 78 -2.13 6.88 4.17
CA HIS A 78 -0.71 6.85 4.53
C HIS A 78 0.10 7.98 3.90
N ALA A 79 -0.20 8.37 2.66
CA ALA A 79 0.40 9.55 2.03
C ALA A 79 0.10 10.84 2.82
N GLY A 80 -1.12 10.96 3.38
CA GLY A 80 -1.50 12.04 4.28
C GLY A 80 -0.68 12.05 5.57
N GLN A 81 -0.53 10.90 6.23
CA GLN A 81 0.30 10.75 7.43
C GLN A 81 1.77 11.13 7.17
N ILE A 82 2.35 10.67 6.06
CA ILE A 82 3.72 11.03 5.66
C ILE A 82 3.82 12.54 5.43
N THR A 83 2.84 13.13 4.74
CA THR A 83 2.81 14.58 4.52
C THR A 83 2.77 15.37 5.82
N ASP A 84 2.03 14.89 6.82
CA ASP A 84 1.98 15.53 8.13
C ASP A 84 3.31 15.39 8.88
N LEU A 85 3.91 14.19 8.89
CA LEU A 85 5.23 13.93 9.49
C LEU A 85 6.37 14.76 8.89
N ARG A 86 6.28 15.11 7.61
CA ARG A 86 7.28 15.98 6.95
C ARG A 86 7.36 17.38 7.59
N ARG A 87 6.24 17.90 8.11
CA ARG A 87 6.15 19.25 8.69
C ARG A 87 7.04 19.44 9.93
N PRO A 88 6.91 18.63 11.01
CA PRO A 88 7.79 18.77 12.17
C PRO A 88 9.26 18.42 11.86
N LEU A 89 9.53 17.67 10.79
CA LEU A 89 10.88 17.36 10.32
C LEU A 89 11.53 18.48 9.47
N GLY A 90 10.81 19.59 9.22
CA GLY A 90 11.32 20.69 8.40
C GLY A 90 11.48 20.34 6.92
N LEU A 91 10.84 19.27 6.44
CA LEU A 91 10.89 18.85 5.05
C LEU A 91 9.88 19.63 4.20
N GLU A 92 10.24 19.90 2.94
CA GLU A 92 9.35 20.62 2.03
C GLU A 92 8.02 19.89 1.81
N ARG A 93 6.96 20.67 1.57
CA ARG A 93 5.64 20.15 1.20
C ARG A 93 5.68 19.60 -0.23
N VAL A 94 5.19 18.37 -0.39
CA VAL A 94 5.13 17.70 -1.71
C VAL A 94 3.84 18.07 -2.45
N ILE A 95 2.74 18.26 -1.72
CA ILE A 95 1.45 18.73 -2.25
C ILE A 95 1.24 20.17 -1.74
N ARG A 96 1.07 21.11 -2.68
CA ARG A 96 0.84 22.53 -2.41
C ARG A 96 -0.65 22.83 -2.34
#